data_AF-A0A3B8IEE1-F1
#
_entry.id   AF-A0A3B8IEE1-F1
#
_cell.length_a   1.000
_cell.length_b   1.000
_cell.length_c   1.000
_cell.angle_alpha   90.00
_cell.angle_beta   90.00
_cell.angle_gamma   90.00
#
_symmetry.space_group_name_H-M   'P 1'
#
loop_
_entity.id
_entity.type
_entity.pdbx_description
1 polymer ?
#
loop_
_entity_poly.entity_id
_entity_poly.type
_entity_poly.pdbx_seq_one_letter_code
_entity_poly.pdbx_strand_id
1 'polypeptide(L)'
;GLGNRFNGDAYLTAVRHEVGTGQWTTQVQFGMEEAWFSRKVNANRSGGASGLLPAIQGLHIGVVTQLEGDPDGEERILVNLPLVDPDQDGVWARIATLDAGDSRGT
;
A
#
# COMPACT_ATOMS: atom_id res chain seq x y z
N GLY A 1 41.45 -21.83 0.97
CA GLY A 1 40.33 -21.94 0.02
C GLY A 1 39.07 -22.25 0.79
N LEU A 2 37.91 -21.85 0.28
CA LEU A 2 36.61 -22.21 0.86
C LEU A 2 36.35 -23.71 0.63
N GLY A 3 35.72 -24.41 1.59
CA GLY A 3 35.42 -25.83 1.47
C GLY A 3 34.22 -26.12 0.55
N ASN A 4 34.00 -27.39 0.19
CA ASN A 4 32.95 -27.83 -0.76
C ASN A 4 31.52 -27.31 -0.46
N ARG A 5 31.23 -26.94 0.79
CA ARG A 5 29.93 -26.39 1.20
C ARG A 5 29.66 -24.96 0.70
N PHE A 6 30.67 -24.27 0.19
CA PHE A 6 30.59 -22.88 -0.26
C PHE A 6 30.80 -22.73 -1.77
N ASN A 7 30.61 -23.82 -2.53
CA ASN A 7 30.70 -23.82 -3.99
C ASN A 7 29.29 -23.79 -4.61
N GLY A 8 29.10 -22.93 -5.61
CA GLY A 8 27.85 -22.79 -6.36
C GLY A 8 27.60 -21.35 -6.82
N ASP A 9 26.59 -21.16 -7.66
CA ASP A 9 26.17 -19.84 -8.11
C ASP A 9 25.31 -19.15 -7.03
N ALA A 10 25.48 -17.84 -6.88
CA ALA A 10 24.70 -17.02 -5.94
C ALA A 10 24.13 -15.79 -6.64
N TYR A 11 22.86 -15.49 -6.38
CA TYR A 11 22.22 -14.27 -6.86
C TYR A 11 22.73 -13.06 -6.06
N LEU A 12 23.35 -12.11 -6.76
CA LEU A 12 23.84 -10.87 -6.15
C LEU A 12 22.69 -9.89 -5.94
N THR A 13 22.55 -9.39 -4.72
CA THR A 13 21.46 -8.50 -4.31
C THR A 13 21.90 -7.05 -4.17
N ALA A 14 23.21 -6.78 -4.02
CA ALA A 14 23.75 -5.43 -4.06
C ALA A 14 25.21 -5.40 -4.54
N VAL A 15 25.59 -4.29 -5.17
CA VAL A 15 26.96 -3.95 -5.55
C VAL A 15 27.26 -2.54 -5.05
N ARG A 16 28.35 -2.36 -4.31
CA ARG A 16 28.84 -1.06 -3.85
C ARG A 16 30.26 -0.84 -4.34
N HIS A 17 30.49 0.29 -4.99
CA HIS A 17 31.83 0.76 -5.33
C HIS A 17 32.22 1.90 -4.41
N GLU A 18 33.45 1.85 -3.91
CA GLU A 18 34.07 2.93 -3.17
C GLU A 18 35.35 3.32 -3.88
N VAL A 19 35.43 4.57 -4.35
CA VAL A 19 36.56 5.11 -5.09
C VAL A 19 37.10 6.30 -4.32
N GLY A 20 38.34 6.21 -3.85
CA GLY A 20 38.97 7.21 -3.01
C GLY A 20 40.44 6.90 -2.78
N THR A 21 41.26 7.92 -2.48
CA THR A 21 42.70 7.76 -2.17
C THR A 21 43.49 6.92 -3.19
N GLY A 22 43.14 7.02 -4.48
CA GLY A 22 43.79 6.23 -5.55
C GLY A 22 43.43 4.74 -5.56
N GLN A 23 42.44 4.33 -4.77
CA GLN A 23 41.95 2.96 -4.67
C GLN A 23 40.51 2.86 -5.17
N TRP A 24 40.18 1.73 -5.78
CA TRP A 24 38.81 1.34 -6.10
C TRP A 24 38.51 0.00 -5.42
N THR A 25 37.55 0.02 -4.49
CA THR A 25 37.05 -1.15 -3.80
C THR A 25 35.64 -1.49 -4.30
N THR A 26 35.39 -2.76 -4.62
CA THR A 26 34.05 -3.25 -4.96
C THR A 26 33.60 -4.27 -3.92
N GLN A 27 32.43 -4.04 -3.34
CA GLN A 27 31.77 -4.96 -2.41
C GLN A 27 30.53 -5.53 -3.10
N VAL A 28 30.39 -6.85 -3.04
CA VAL A 28 29.23 -7.59 -3.56
C VAL A 28 28.53 -8.28 -2.40
N GLN A 29 27.21 -8.21 -2.39
CA GLN A 29 26.35 -8.83 -1.39
C GLN A 29 25.39 -9.82 -2.06
N PHE A 30 25.09 -10.92 -1.37
CA PHE A 30 24.04 -11.86 -1.71
C PHE A 30 23.11 -12.08 -0.50
N GLY A 31 21.88 -12.51 -0.77
CA GLY A 31 20.81 -12.60 0.25
C GLY A 31 20.00 -11.32 0.39
N MET A 32 18.79 -11.44 0.93
CA MET A 32 17.86 -10.32 1.14
C MET A 32 17.50 -10.23 2.61
N GLU A 33 17.15 -9.04 3.06
CA GLU A 33 16.67 -8.82 4.41
C GLU A 33 15.24 -9.37 4.57
N GLU A 34 14.96 -10.04 5.68
CA GLU A 34 13.67 -10.68 5.94
C GLU A 34 12.53 -9.66 6.08
N ALA A 35 12.82 -8.48 6.63
CA ALA A 35 11.83 -7.44 6.89
C ALA A 35 11.86 -6.34 5.83
N TRP A 36 10.68 -6.05 5.26
CA TRP A 36 10.48 -4.87 4.41
C TRP A 36 10.83 -3.57 5.14
N PHE A 37 11.39 -2.61 4.42
CA PHE A 37 11.74 -1.30 4.94
C PHE A 37 10.55 -0.60 5.64
N SER A 38 9.34 -0.71 5.08
CA SER A 38 8.12 -0.15 5.64
C SER A 38 7.80 -0.63 7.05
N ARG A 39 8.14 -1.89 7.37
CA ARG A 39 7.97 -2.48 8.71
C ARG A 39 9.03 -2.02 9.71
N LYS A 40 10.24 -1.68 9.22
CA LYS A 40 11.36 -1.23 10.06
C LYS A 40 11.21 0.22 10.53
N VAL A 41 10.73 1.10 9.66
CA VAL A 41 10.68 2.54 9.95
C VAL A 41 9.37 2.96 10.61
N ASN A 42 8.27 2.24 10.38
CA ASN A 42 6.97 2.55 11.00
C ASN A 42 6.15 1.27 11.29
N ALA A 43 6.57 0.52 12.31
CA ALA A 43 5.86 -0.70 12.75
C ALA A 43 4.36 -0.47 13.01
N ASN A 44 3.99 0.71 13.52
CA ASN A 44 2.60 1.07 13.85
C ASN A 44 1.80 1.68 12.68
N ARG A 45 2.41 1.93 11.52
CA ARG A 45 1.73 2.44 10.30
C ARG A 45 1.84 1.51 9.11
N SER A 46 2.19 0.25 9.35
CA SER A 46 2.17 -0.80 8.34
C SER A 46 0.71 -1.11 7.97
N GLY A 47 0.11 -0.34 7.07
CA GLY A 47 -1.30 -0.53 6.74
C GLY A 47 -1.79 0.03 5.41
N GLY A 48 -0.90 0.53 4.55
CA GLY A 48 -1.25 0.97 3.20
C GLY A 48 -0.36 0.28 2.17
N ALA A 49 -0.96 -0.46 1.24
CA ALA A 49 -0.30 -1.04 0.06
C ALA A 49 1.12 -1.61 0.27
N SER A 50 1.36 -2.39 1.34
CA SER A 50 2.69 -2.95 1.67
C SER A 50 3.83 -1.91 1.80
N GLY A 51 3.51 -0.65 2.12
CA GLY A 51 4.46 0.45 2.20
C GLY A 51 4.63 1.25 0.91
N LEU A 52 3.83 0.97 -0.12
CA LEU A 52 3.84 1.70 -1.39
C LEU A 52 3.10 3.05 -1.27
N LEU A 53 2.01 3.09 -0.50
CA LEU A 53 1.19 4.27 -0.26
C LEU A 53 0.88 4.39 1.23
N PRO A 54 0.76 5.61 1.78
CA PRO A 54 0.28 5.80 3.14
C PRO A 54 -1.15 5.25 3.28
N ALA A 55 -1.42 4.61 4.42
CA ALA A 55 -2.78 4.20 4.74
C ALA A 55 -3.66 5.43 4.96
N ILE A 56 -4.90 5.40 4.47
CA ILE A 56 -5.94 6.32 4.95
C ILE A 56 -6.28 5.91 6.38
N GLN A 57 -6.30 6.87 7.29
CA GLN A 57 -6.56 6.66 8.72
C GLN A 57 -7.71 7.56 9.17
N GLY A 58 -8.53 7.06 10.10
CA GLY A 58 -9.66 7.79 10.67
C GLY A 58 -10.92 7.78 9.81
N LEU A 59 -11.95 8.49 10.30
CA LEU A 59 -13.22 8.69 9.61
C LEU A 59 -13.12 9.96 8.75
N HIS A 60 -13.57 9.85 7.50
CA HIS A 60 -13.59 10.96 6.55
C HIS A 60 -15.03 11.32 6.25
N ILE A 61 -15.30 12.62 6.12
CA ILE A 61 -16.61 13.12 5.70
C ILE A 61 -16.59 13.34 4.19
N GLY A 62 -17.74 13.12 3.56
CA GLY A 62 -17.94 13.37 2.15
C GLY A 62 -19.28 14.05 1.89
N VAL A 63 -19.43 14.61 0.70
CA VAL A 63 -20.65 15.26 0.24
C VAL A 63 -21.37 14.32 -0.71
N VAL A 64 -22.64 14.04 -0.45
CA VAL A 64 -23.46 13.21 -1.33
C VAL A 64 -23.73 13.98 -2.62
N THR A 65 -23.32 13.42 -3.76
CA THR A 65 -23.48 14.03 -5.08
C THR A 65 -24.60 13.36 -5.90
N GLN A 66 -24.89 12.08 -5.63
CA GLN A 66 -25.94 11.34 -6.33
C GLN A 66 -26.60 10.30 -5.40
N LEU A 67 -27.93 10.17 -5.47
CA LEU A 67 -28.71 9.29 -4.60
C LEU A 67 -29.05 7.92 -5.21
N GLU A 68 -28.98 7.78 -6.53
CA GLU A 68 -29.42 6.58 -7.25
C GLU A 68 -28.64 6.39 -8.56
N GLY A 69 -28.88 5.31 -9.30
CA GLY A 69 -28.21 5.05 -10.58
C GLY A 69 -26.83 4.41 -10.45
N ASP A 70 -26.61 3.65 -9.38
CA ASP A 70 -25.45 2.80 -9.20
C ASP A 70 -25.29 1.83 -10.40
N PRO A 71 -24.17 1.86 -11.15
CA PRO A 71 -23.93 0.98 -12.30
C PRO A 71 -23.99 -0.51 -11.98
N ASP A 72 -23.67 -0.88 -10.75
CA ASP A 72 -23.64 -2.29 -10.31
C ASP A 72 -24.97 -2.71 -9.65
N GLY A 73 -25.92 -1.79 -9.46
CA GLY A 73 -27.22 -2.08 -8.84
C GLY A 73 -27.15 -2.45 -7.36
N GLU A 74 -26.10 -2.03 -6.65
CA GLU A 74 -25.80 -2.40 -5.26
C GLU A 74 -26.38 -1.43 -4.21
N GLU A 75 -27.35 -0.61 -4.61
CA GLU A 75 -28.04 0.39 -3.76
C GLU A 75 -27.07 1.36 -3.05
N ARG A 76 -25.99 1.74 -3.73
CA ARG A 76 -25.00 2.71 -3.21
C ARG A 76 -25.40 4.14 -3.56
N ILE A 77 -24.81 5.09 -2.85
CA ILE A 77 -24.85 6.53 -3.17
C ILE A 77 -23.47 7.01 -3.61
N LEU A 78 -23.44 8.03 -4.46
CA LEU A 78 -22.19 8.65 -4.89
C LEU A 78 -21.79 9.74 -3.89
N VAL A 79 -20.56 9.66 -3.40
CA VAL A 79 -20.03 10.58 -2.40
C VAL A 79 -18.71 11.17 -2.88
N ASN A 80 -18.66 12.49 -3.01
CA ASN A 80 -17.40 13.22 -3.21
C ASN A 80 -16.65 13.32 -1.88
N LEU A 81 -15.34 13.06 -1.91
CA LEU A 81 -14.42 13.28 -0.78
C LEU A 81 -13.55 14.50 -1.11
N PRO A 82 -13.92 15.73 -0.67
CA PRO A 82 -13.23 16.95 -1.11
C PRO A 82 -11.75 17.00 -0.72
N LEU A 83 -11.36 16.25 0.32
CA LEU A 83 -9.97 16.12 0.75
C LEU A 83 -9.10 15.34 -0.25
N VAL A 84 -9.71 14.43 -1.01
CA VAL A 84 -9.00 13.60 -2.00
C VAL A 84 -8.87 14.37 -3.30
N ASP A 85 -9.99 14.85 -3.83
CA ASP A 85 -10.08 15.70 -5.02
C ASP A 85 -11.48 16.35 -5.03
N PRO A 86 -11.59 17.69 -5.06
CA PRO A 86 -12.87 18.38 -5.04
C PRO A 86 -13.62 18.35 -6.37
N ASP A 87 -12.94 18.15 -7.50
CA ASP A 87 -13.49 18.27 -8.85
C ASP A 87 -13.98 16.92 -9.42
N GLN A 88 -13.73 15.82 -8.71
CA GLN A 88 -14.18 14.47 -9.10
C GLN A 88 -15.66 14.21 -8.76
N ASP A 89 -16.31 13.35 -9.53
CA ASP A 89 -17.74 13.00 -9.33
C ASP A 89 -18.01 12.29 -7.99
N GLY A 90 -17.03 11.51 -7.52
CA GLY A 90 -17.04 10.83 -6.22
C GLY A 90 -16.80 9.32 -6.31
N VAL A 91 -17.02 8.65 -5.19
CA VAL A 91 -16.92 7.18 -5.06
C VAL A 91 -18.27 6.61 -4.62
N TRP A 92 -18.66 5.47 -5.18
CA TRP A 92 -19.87 4.76 -4.76
C TRP A 92 -19.66 4.13 -3.38
N ALA A 93 -20.48 4.56 -2.42
CA ALA A 93 -20.40 4.13 -1.04
C ALA A 93 -21.70 3.45 -0.59
N ARG A 94 -21.57 2.37 0.18
CA ARG A 94 -22.72 1.73 0.84
C ARG A 94 -23.19 2.59 2.01
N ILE A 95 -24.50 2.64 2.21
CA ILE A 95 -25.11 3.25 3.39
C ILE A 95 -25.17 2.20 4.50
N ALA A 96 -24.68 2.54 5.68
CA ALA A 96 -24.93 1.75 6.88
C ALA A 96 -26.29 2.17 7.47
N THR A 97 -27.21 1.22 7.60
CA THR A 97 -28.53 1.41 8.22
C THR A 97 -28.62 0.65 9.54
N LEU A 98 -29.67 0.92 10.33
CA LEU A 98 -29.89 0.23 11.60
C LEU A 98 -30.48 -1.18 11.43
N ASP A 99 -31.17 -1.43 10.32
CA ASP A 99 -31.76 -2.72 9.94
C ASP A 99 -31.70 -2.88 8.41
N ALA A 100 -31.11 -3.99 7.94
CA ALA A 100 -30.92 -4.33 6.52
C ALA A 100 -31.17 -5.83 6.30
N GLY A 101 -32.41 -6.26 6.55
CA GLY A 101 -32.86 -7.63 6.35
C GLY A 101 -33.31 -7.90 4.91
N ASP A 102 -33.47 -9.18 4.56
CA ASP A 102 -34.04 -9.57 3.27
C ASP A 102 -35.44 -8.97 3.11
N SER A 103 -35.59 -8.08 2.11
CA SER A 103 -36.82 -7.37 1.79
C SER A 103 -37.43 -6.56 2.95
N ARG A 104 -36.62 -6.20 3.97
CA ARG A 104 -37.03 -5.33 5.09
C ARG A 104 -35.87 -4.49 5.60
N GLY A 105 -36.12 -3.23 5.93
CA GLY A 105 -35.11 -2.35 6.47
C GLY A 105 -35.61 -0.91 6.59
N THR A 106 -34.73 -0.04 7.09
CA THR A 106 -34.95 1.41 7.20
C THR A 106 -34.20 2.15 6.11
#